data_AF-A0A0D2J8I7-F1
#
_entry.id   AF-A0A0D2J8I7-F1
#
_cell.length_a   1.000
_cell.length_b   1.000
_cell.length_c   1.000
_cell.angle_alpha   90.00
_cell.angle_beta   90.00
_cell.angle_gamma   90.00
#
_symmetry.space_group_name_H-M   'P 1'
#
loop_
_entity.id
_entity.type
_entity.pdbx_description
1 polymer ?
#
loop_
_entity_poly.entity_id
_entity_poly.type
_entity_poly.pdbx_seq_one_letter_code
_entity_poly.pdbx_strand_id
1 'polypeptide(L)' 'MNLPGSQFFITYKAHAHLNGKYTVFGQVIDGLDTLDKMEKVPVDPSNDRPKQELRINRVTLHANPLAS' A
#
# COMPACT_ATOMS: atom_id res chain seq x y z
N MET A 1 -14.98 -6.75 13.61
CA MET A 1 -13.66 -6.47 14.20
C MET A 1 -12.63 -6.97 13.20
N ASN A 2 -11.88 -6.09 12.54
CA ASN A 2 -10.84 -6.50 11.59
C ASN A 2 -9.56 -6.74 12.41
N LEU A 3 -9.26 -8.00 12.71
CA LEU A 3 -8.04 -8.37 13.43
C LEU A 3 -6.82 -7.98 12.57
N PRO A 4 -5.70 -7.56 13.17
CA PRO A 4 -4.47 -7.35 12.41
C PRO A 4 -4.01 -8.69 11.81
N GLY A 5 -4.26 -8.85 10.52
CA GLY A 5 -3.77 -9.96 9.69
C GLY A 5 -2.61 -9.49 8.82
N SER A 6 -2.49 -10.06 7.62
CA SER A 6 -1.46 -9.68 6.64
C SER A 6 -1.87 -8.56 5.69
N GLN A 7 -3.11 -8.07 5.77
CA GLN A 7 -3.60 -7.02 4.89
C GLN A 7 -3.06 -5.65 5.31
N PHE A 8 -2.58 -4.90 4.32
CA PHE A 8 -2.17 -3.51 4.47
C PHE A 8 -2.65 -2.70 3.26
N PHE A 9 -2.59 -1.37 3.35
CA PHE A 9 -2.88 -0.46 2.25
C PHE A 9 -1.90 0.70 2.25
N ILE A 10 -1.78 1.37 1.10
CA ILE A 10 -0.99 2.58 0.89
C ILE A 10 -1.97 3.70 0.55
N THR A 11 -1.83 4.86 1.18
CA THR A 11 -2.69 6.02 0.89
C THR A 11 -2.11 6.84 -0.26
N TYR A 12 -2.94 7.24 -1.24
CA TYR A 12 -2.52 8.16 -2.30
C TYR A 12 -2.50 9.64 -1.86
N LYS A 13 -3.18 9.98 -0.77
CA LYS A 13 -3.22 11.32 -0.19
C LYS A 13 -3.47 11.28 1.32
N ALA A 14 -3.42 12.45 1.96
CA ALA A 14 -3.74 12.57 3.38
C ALA A 14 -5.21 12.18 3.68
N HIS A 15 -5.41 11.30 4.66
CA HIS A 15 -6.73 10.82 5.09
C HIS A 15 -6.87 10.86 6.63
N ALA A 16 -7.10 12.07 7.18
CA ALA A 16 -7.16 12.29 8.63
C ALA A 16 -8.21 11.44 9.38
N HIS A 17 -9.27 11.02 8.70
CA HIS A 17 -10.33 10.19 9.29
C HIS A 17 -9.90 8.73 9.60
N LEU A 18 -8.71 8.32 9.15
CA LEU A 18 -8.09 7.03 9.44
C LEU A 18 -7.23 7.05 10.71
N ASN A 19 -6.89 8.24 11.22
CA ASN A 19 -6.04 8.41 12.41
C ASN A 19 -6.66 7.72 13.62
N GLY A 20 -5.86 6.95 14.36
CA GLY A 20 -6.31 6.19 15.53
C GLY A 20 -7.16 4.95 15.22
N LYS A 21 -7.53 4.72 13.94
CA LYS A 21 -8.28 3.53 13.51
C LYS A 21 -7.40 2.45 12.87
N TYR A 22 -6.30 2.87 12.24
CA TYR A 22 -5.34 1.98 11.57
C TYR A 22 -3.92 2.29 12.05
N THR A 23 -3.12 1.24 12.25
CA THR A 23 -1.72 1.36 12.65
C THR A 23 -0.87 1.71 11.42
N VAL A 24 -0.24 2.89 11.45
CA VAL A 24 0.78 3.27 10.46
C VAL A 24 2.10 2.62 10.87
N PHE A 25 2.71 1.84 9.97
CA PHE A 25 3.97 1.11 10.21
C PHE A 25 5.10 1.45 9.22
N GLY A 26 4.85 2.32 8.24
CA GLY A 26 5.85 2.70 7.25
C GLY A 26 5.35 3.80 6.30
N GLN A 27 6.25 4.28 5.45
CA GLN A 27 5.98 5.25 4.40
C GLN A 27 6.73 4.87 3.13
N VAL A 28 6.18 5.24 1.98
CA VAL A 28 6.87 5.08 0.70
C VAL A 28 7.93 6.17 0.58
N ILE A 29 9.19 5.75 0.39
CA ILE A 29 10.35 6.67 0.28
C ILE A 29 10.89 6.78 -1.14
N ASP A 30 10.53 5.84 -2.01
CA ASP A 30 10.90 5.79 -3.43
C ASP A 30 9.81 5.05 -4.23
N GLY A 31 9.74 5.27 -5.54
CA GLY A 31 8.76 4.63 -6.44
C GLY A 31 7.36 5.25 -6.46
N LEU A 32 7.24 6.56 -6.16
CA LEU A 32 5.96 7.28 -6.23
C LEU A 32 5.32 7.22 -7.64
N ASP A 33 6.13 7.18 -8.71
CA ASP A 33 5.63 7.02 -10.08
C ASP A 33 4.90 5.68 -10.29
N THR A 34 5.28 4.64 -9.54
CA THR A 34 4.62 3.34 -9.54
C THR A 34 3.25 3.45 -8.87
N LEU A 35 3.14 4.18 -7.77
CA LEU A 35 1.84 4.49 -7.16
C LEU A 35 0.94 5.28 -8.12
N ASP A 36 1.48 6.29 -8.81
CA ASP A 36 0.72 7.07 -9.79
C ASP A 36 0.18 6.20 -10.94
N LYS A 37 0.96 5.19 -11.37
CA LYS A 37 0.52 4.23 -12.38
C LYS A 37 -0.58 3.31 -11.82
N MET A 38 -0.44 2.84 -10.58
CA MET A 38 -1.44 2.00 -9.91
C MET A 38 -2.77 2.73 -9.68
N GLU A 39 -2.75 4.01 -9.30
CA GLU A 39 -3.94 4.83 -9.08
C GLU A 39 -4.78 4.99 -10.36
N LYS A 40 -4.12 5.00 -11.53
CA LYS A 40 -4.78 5.17 -12.84
C LYS A 40 -5.33 3.88 -13.44
N VAL A 41 -5.12 2.72 -12.80
CA VAL A 41 -5.63 1.43 -13.31
C VAL A 41 -7.15 1.42 -13.21
N PRO A 42 -7.88 1.14 -14.32
CA PRO A 42 -9.33 1.06 -14.28
C PRO A 42 -9.82 -0.01 -13.29
N VAL A 43 -10.80 0.35 -12.46
CA VAL A 43 -11.44 -0.56 -11.51
C VAL A 43 -12.85 -0.95 -11.95
N ASP A 44 -13.33 -2.07 -11.46
CA ASP A 44 -14.74 -2.45 -11.54
C ASP A 44 -15.54 -1.58 -10.54
N PRO A 45 -16.51 -0.77 -11.00
CA PRO A 45 -17.26 0.13 -10.13
C PRO A 45 -18.17 -0.59 -9.12
N SER A 46 -18.39 -1.90 -9.25
CA SER A 46 -19.21 -2.68 -8.33
C SER A 46 -18.47 -3.13 -7.07
N ASN A 47 -17.14 -3.21 -7.10
CA ASN A 47 -16.34 -3.82 -6.04
C ASN A 47 -14.93 -3.25 -5.86
N ASP A 48 -14.60 -2.16 -6.58
CA ASP A 48 -13.32 -1.46 -6.56
C ASP A 48 -12.09 -2.33 -6.91
N ARG A 49 -12.30 -3.53 -7.48
CA ARG A 49 -11.19 -4.39 -7.91
C ARG A 49 -10.61 -3.87 -9.23
N PRO A 50 -9.28 -3.80 -9.37
CA PRO A 50 -8.63 -3.52 -10.65
C PRO A 50 -9.11 -4.49 -11.75
N LYS A 51 -9.46 -3.97 -12.92
CA LYS A 51 -9.84 -4.77 -14.10
C LYS A 51 -8.67 -5.59 -14.63
N GLN A 52 -7.46 -5.08 -14.43
CA GLN A 52 -6.21 -5.80 -14.65
C GLN A 52 -5.61 -6.16 -13.30
N GLU A 53 -5.18 -7.41 -13.14
CA GLU A 53 -4.55 -7.87 -11.92
C GLU A 53 -3.26 -7.10 -11.61
N LEU A 54 -3.15 -6.59 -10.38
CA LEU A 54 -1.94 -6.00 -9.81
C LEU A 54 -1.41 -6.94 -8.73
N ARG A 55 -0.15 -7.40 -8.89
CA ARG A 55 0.45 -8.44 -8.05
C ARG A 55 1.83 -8.03 -7.55
N ILE A 56 2.08 -8.24 -6.26
CA ILE A 56 3.43 -8.20 -5.69
C ILE A 56 4.10 -9.53 -6.02
N ASN A 57 5.07 -9.51 -6.92
CA ASN A 57 5.78 -10.73 -7.35
C ASN A 57 6.91 -11.13 -6.39
N ARG A 58 7.56 -10.15 -5.76
CA ARG A 58 8.68 -10.34 -4.83
C ARG A 58 8.77 -9.17 -3.86
N VAL A 59 9.24 -9.45 -2.65
CA VAL A 59 9.64 -8.44 -1.67
C VAL A 59 11.13 -8.64 -1.38
N THR A 60 11.89 -7.55 -1.31
CA THR A 60 13.31 -7.56 -0.94
C THR A 60 13.47 -6.78 0.36
N LEU A 61 14.06 -7.43 1.36
CA LEU A 61 14.42 -6.78 2.63
C LEU A 61 15.80 -6.16 2.45
N HIS A 62 15.88 -4.83 2.55
CA HIS A 62 17.15 -4.12 2.57
C HIS A 62 17.73 -4.21 3.97
N ALA A 63 18.85 -4.92 4.12
CA ALA A 63 19.53 -5.03 5.40
C ALA A 63 19.98 -3.65 5.88
N ASN A 64 19.87 -3.40 7.17
CA ASN A 64 20.45 -2.22 7.78
C ASN A 64 21.99 -2.38 7.76
N PRO A 65 22.74 -1.55 7.01
CA PRO A 65 24.20 -1.67 6.95
C PRO A 65 24.88 -1.31 8.28
N LEU A 66 24.15 -0.76 9.24
CA LEU A 66 24.63 -0.36 10.57
C LEU A 66 24.23 -1.33 11.69
N ALA A 67 23.54 -2.43 11.37
CA ALA A 67 23.23 -3.46 12.36
C ALA A 67 24.47 -4.33 12.57
N SER A 68 25.14 -4.15 13.71
CA SER A 68 26.21 -5.03 14.23
C SER A 68 25.65 -6.32 14.81
#